data_AF-A0A932JJA1-F1
#
_entry.id   AF-A0A932JJA1-F1
#
_cell.length_a   1.000
_cell.length_b   1.000
_cell.length_c   1.000
_cell.angle_alpha   90.00
_cell.angle_beta   90.00
_cell.angle_gamma   90.00
#
_symmetry.space_group_name_H-M   'P 1'
#
loop_
_entity.id
_entity.type
_entity.pdbx_description
1 polymer ?
#
loop_
_entity_poly.entity_id
_entity_poly.type
_entity_poly.pdbx_seq_one_letter_code
_entity_poly.pdbx_strand_id
1 'polypeptide(L)' 'MSRTLILNRSFRAVAVADWRRAVTLVYMGLAEALDEDLTPYDFQSWIAASSNWVQVPGGFVHSTNMRFAVPEVIRL' A
#
# COMPACT_ATOMS: atom_id res chain seq x y z
N MET A 1 -15.79 0.20 0.98
CA MET A 1 -14.70 0.12 -0.03
C MET A 1 -13.50 0.84 0.55
N SER A 2 -12.34 0.20 0.67
CA SER A 2 -11.14 0.86 1.22
C SER A 2 -10.58 1.88 0.22
N ARG A 3 -10.18 3.04 0.75
CA ARG A 3 -9.54 4.12 0.00
C ARG A 3 -8.12 4.27 0.50
N THR A 4 -7.21 4.63 -0.40
CA THR A 4 -5.80 4.84 -0.13
C THR A 4 -5.44 6.31 -0.30
N LEU A 5 -4.75 6.87 0.68
CA LEU A 5 -4.20 8.21 0.64
C LEU A 5 -2.94 8.23 -0.22
N ILE A 6 -2.85 9.17 -1.15
CA ILE A 6 -1.67 9.37 -1.99
C ILE A 6 -0.93 10.61 -1.51
N LEU A 7 0.33 10.41 -1.13
CA LEU A 7 1.27 11.45 -0.76
C LEU A 7 2.23 11.74 -1.90
N ASN A 8 2.75 12.96 -1.93
CA ASN A 8 3.95 13.27 -2.69
C ASN A 8 5.23 13.00 -1.86
N ARG A 9 6.41 13.17 -2.49
CA ARG A 9 7.72 13.05 -1.83
C ARG A 9 7.93 13.91 -0.59
N SER A 10 7.13 14.96 -0.38
CA SER A 10 7.16 15.81 0.81
C SER A 10 6.12 15.42 1.86
N PHE A 11 5.55 14.20 1.77
CA PHE A 11 4.51 13.68 2.67
C PHE A 11 3.25 14.54 2.73
N ARG A 12 2.94 15.29 1.66
CA ARG A 12 1.69 16.05 1.55
C ARG A 12 0.65 15.23 0.80
N ALA A 13 -0.57 15.20 1.32
CA ALA A 13 -1.70 14.61 0.64
C ALA A 13 -1.97 15.32 -0.70
N VAL A 14 -1.96 14.56 -1.79
CA VAL A 14 -2.24 15.08 -3.14
C VAL A 14 -3.50 14.49 -3.74
N ALA A 15 -3.89 13.27 -3.33
CA ALA A 15 -5.09 12.61 -3.81
C ALA A 15 -5.56 11.50 -2.85
N VAL A 16 -6.78 11.02 -3.08
CA VAL A 16 -7.30 9.77 -2.51
C VAL A 16 -7.76 8.90 -3.67
N ALA A 17 -7.36 7.64 -3.69
CA ALA A 17 -7.71 6.70 -4.75
C ALA A 17 -8.33 5.42 -4.18
N ASP A 18 -9.02 4.66 -5.04
CA ASP A 18 -9.41 3.29 -4.70
C ASP A 18 -8.17 2.41 -4.53
N TRP A 19 -8.24 1.49 -3.58
CA TRP A 19 -7.13 0.59 -3.25
C TRP A 19 -6.55 -0.15 -4.46
N ARG A 20 -7.38 -0.53 -5.44
CA ARG A 20 -6.93 -1.21 -6.66
C ARG A 20 -5.92 -0.36 -7.43
N ARG A 21 -6.22 0.93 -7.58
CA ARG A 21 -5.34 1.88 -8.27
C ARG A 21 -4.04 2.08 -7.50
N ALA A 22 -4.13 2.19 -6.17
CA ALA A 22 -2.95 2.33 -5.33
C ALA A 22 -2.02 1.11 -5.43
N VAL A 23 -2.57 -0.10 -5.32
CA VAL A 23 -1.81 -1.35 -5.49
C VAL A 23 -1.19 -1.42 -6.88
N THR A 24 -1.89 -1.02 -7.94
CA THR A 24 -1.33 -0.95 -9.29
C THR A 24 -0.13 -0.01 -9.38
N LEU A 25 -0.20 1.19 -8.77
CA LEU A 25 0.92 2.14 -8.78
C LEU A 25 2.16 1.58 -8.08
N VAL A 26 1.96 0.92 -6.93
CA VAL A 26 3.06 0.28 -6.19
C VAL A 26 3.64 -0.90 -6.99
N TYR A 27 2.79 -1.74 -7.57
CA TYR A 27 3.20 -2.86 -8.42
C TYR A 27 4.01 -2.42 -9.65
N MET A 28 3.63 -1.30 -10.26
CA MET A 28 4.36 -0.72 -11.41
C MET A 28 5.67 -0.03 -11.02
N GLY A 29 6.01 0.05 -9.73
CA GLY A 29 7.17 0.78 -9.24
C GLY A 29 7.04 2.30 -9.37
N LEU A 30 5.81 2.81 -9.51
CA LEU A 30 5.50 4.24 -9.60
C LEU A 30 5.14 4.87 -8.25
N ALA A 31 5.02 4.04 -7.21
CA ALA A 31 4.73 4.47 -5.86
C ALA A 31 5.33 3.47 -4.85
N GLU A 32 5.47 3.92 -3.61
CA GLU A 32 5.88 3.11 -2.46
C GLU A 32 4.73 3.05 -1.46
N ALA A 33 4.47 1.87 -0.90
CA ALA A 33 3.54 1.72 0.21
C ALA A 33 4.19 2.21 1.51
N LEU A 34 3.41 2.86 2.38
CA LEU A 34 3.88 3.30 3.68
C LEU A 34 3.23 2.48 4.79
N ASP A 35 4.02 2.11 5.79
CA ASP A 35 3.52 1.56 7.06
C ASP A 35 3.14 2.69 8.06
N GLU A 36 2.85 2.30 9.30
CA GLU A 36 2.50 3.23 10.38
C GLU A 36 3.65 4.17 10.78
N ASP A 37 4.90 3.76 10.56
CA ASP A 37 6.10 4.55 10.81
C ASP A 37 6.52 5.40 9.60
N LEU A 38 5.69 5.44 8.54
CA LEU A 38 5.96 6.10 7.26
C LEU A 38 7.20 5.58 6.53
N THR A 39 7.58 4.33 6.79
CA THR A 39 8.66 3.63 6.10
C THR A 39 8.20 3.27 4.69
N PRO A 40 8.94 3.65 3.63
CA PRO A 40 8.59 3.31 2.26
C PRO A 40 8.98 1.87 1.91
N TYR A 41 8.03 1.17 1.29
CA TYR A 41 8.21 -0.17 0.76
C TYR A 41 7.87 -0.21 -0.73
N ASP A 42 8.76 -0.80 -1.52
CA ASP A 42 8.39 -1.26 -2.85
C ASP A 42 7.39 -2.43 -2.78
N PHE A 43 6.88 -2.86 -3.93
CA PHE A 43 5.85 -3.91 -3.96
C PHE A 43 6.27 -5.22 -3.28
N GLN A 44 7.51 -5.69 -3.52
CA GLN A 44 7.98 -6.97 -2.98
C GLN A 44 8.21 -6.88 -1.47
N SER A 45 8.81 -5.80 -1.02
CA SER A 45 9.08 -5.55 0.40
C SER A 45 7.77 -5.35 1.17
N TRP A 46 6.76 -4.71 0.55
CA TRP A 46 5.44 -4.56 1.13
C TRP A 46 4.71 -5.90 1.31
N ILE A 47 4.81 -6.80 0.32
CA ILE A 47 4.27 -8.15 0.45
C ILE A 47 4.91 -8.86 1.64
N ALA A 48 6.25 -8.86 1.71
CA ALA A 48 6.99 -9.53 2.77
C ALA A 48 6.70 -8.95 4.16
N ALA A 49 6.60 -7.62 4.28
CA ALA A 49 6.33 -6.94 5.53
C ALA A 49 4.90 -7.20 6.04
N SER A 50 3.91 -7.19 5.14
CA SER A 50 2.49 -7.22 5.51
C SER A 50 1.85 -8.60 5.52
N SER A 51 2.54 -9.65 5.04
CA SER A 51 1.96 -11.00 4.91
C SER A 51 1.51 -11.60 6.24
N ASN A 52 2.22 -11.28 7.32
CA ASN A 52 2.02 -11.83 8.66
C ASN A 52 1.15 -10.94 9.55
N TRP A 53 0.67 -9.81 9.04
CA TRP A 53 -0.20 -8.93 9.81
C TRP A 53 -1.52 -9.63 10.15
N VAL A 54 -1.96 -9.43 11.39
CA VAL A 54 -3.18 -10.06 11.90
C VAL A 54 -4.41 -9.34 11.35
N GLN A 55 -4.39 -8.02 11.36
CA GLN A 55 -5.50 -7.18 10.94
C GLN A 55 -5.00 -5.89 10.32
N VAL A 56 -5.73 -5.42 9.31
CA VAL A 56 -5.59 -4.09 8.73
C VAL A 56 -6.97 -3.55 8.37
N PRO A 57 -7.25 -2.25 8.60
CA PRO A 57 -8.55 -1.69 8.28
C PRO A 57 -8.88 -1.79 6.78
N GLY A 58 -7.89 -1.62 5.91
CA GLY A 58 -8.02 -1.79 4.45
C GLY A 58 -8.27 -3.22 3.96
N GLY A 59 -8.10 -4.23 4.81
CA GLY A 59 -8.19 -5.66 4.47
C GLY A 59 -6.97 -6.19 3.73
N PHE A 60 -7.07 -7.43 3.27
CA PHE A 60 -5.98 -8.15 2.60
C PHE A 60 -6.34 -8.48 1.15
N VAL A 61 -5.32 -8.44 0.29
CA VAL A 61 -5.38 -9.07 -1.03
C VAL A 61 -4.88 -10.51 -0.89
N HIS A 62 -5.64 -11.44 -1.44
CA HIS A 62 -5.31 -12.87 -1.45
C HIS A 62 -5.17 -13.37 -2.88
N SER A 63 -4.09 -14.09 -3.14
CA SER A 63 -3.92 -14.95 -4.33
C SER A 63 -3.63 -16.37 -3.85
N THR A 64 -3.48 -17.30 -4.80
CA THR A 64 -3.12 -18.70 -4.52
C THR A 64 -1.82 -18.83 -3.72
N ASN A 65 -0.82 -17.97 -4.00
CA ASN A 65 0.51 -18.06 -3.41
C ASN A 65 0.97 -16.79 -2.68
N MET A 66 0.12 -15.78 -2.53
CA MET A 66 0.49 -14.54 -1.84
C MET A 66 -0.67 -13.96 -1.03
N ARG A 67 -0.32 -13.31 0.08
CA ARG A 67 -1.22 -12.51 0.90
C ARG A 67 -0.46 -11.26 1.31
N PHE A 68 -1.08 -10.10 1.16
CA PHE A 68 -0.52 -8.82 1.59
C PHE A 68 -1.62 -7.83 1.95
N ALA A 69 -1.31 -6.87 2.81
CA ALA A 69 -2.25 -5.84 3.22
C ALA A 69 -2.54 -4.86 2.09
N VAL A 70 -3.78 -4.38 2.00
CA VAL A 70 -4.08 -3.21 1.18
C VAL A 70 -3.41 -1.99 1.82
N PRO A 71 -2.52 -1.26 1.11
CA PRO A 71 -1.86 -0.08 1.66
C PRO A 71 -2.88 1.05 1.87
N GLU A 72 -2.90 1.61 3.07
CA GLU A 72 -3.75 2.76 3.39
C GLU A 72 -3.14 4.08 2.93
N VAL A 73 -1.80 4.11 2.82
CA VAL A 73 -1.04 5.26 2.36
C VAL A 73 0.02 4.80 1.37
N ILE A 74 0.14 5.53 0.25
CA ILE A 74 1.23 5.38 -0.71
C ILE A 74 1.90 6.73 -0.99
N ARG A 75 3.15 6.69 -1.41
CA ARG A 75 3.95 7.86 -1.82
C ARG A 75 4.32 7.75 -3.30
N LEU A 76 4.10 8.81 -4.07
CA LEU A 76 4.58 8.98 -5.44
C LEU A 76 6.03 9.51 -5.50
#